data_AF-A0A5J6L5J0-F1
#
_entry.id   AF-A0A5J6L5J0-F1
#
_cell.length_a   1.000
_cell.length_b   1.000
_cell.length_c   1.000
_cell.angle_alpha   90.00
_cell.angle_beta   90.00
_cell.angle_gamma   90.00
#
_symmetry.space_group_name_H-M   'P 1'
#
loop_
_entity.id
_entity.type
_entity.pdbx_description
1 polymer ?
#
loop_
_entity_poly.entity_id
_entity_poly.type
_entity_poly.pdbx_seq_one_letter_code
_entity_poly.pdbx_strand_id
1 'polypeptide(L)'
;MPSDQTPQVPATRDRREAVREKAQQVHAKQSRVRLLRGVILGAVGLAVIGAAAAAVIWAFAEMGPRPQVQPANAHGDGFTVSSIPEVTEPLQTGVDGSTPTVETTPEEEATPEEEATPTPGATDTRAVDIRVYVDYLSTGAREFQMSNAEQLKKWVGQDAATLTYYPVAMLTSKSNGTKYSLRAAGAAACVATYSPDTFFTFNDQMLRKQPEIDSDGMSDEEIAELAQAAGASAPKVVRNCIEEGSFLSWARAATDRALESIPDSDGVALTGTPMVLVNGTPYVGAMDDPTEFAQFVLTVASDAYYRTPSPTPSPSDSGTPTPTP
;
A
#
# COMPACT_ATOMS: atom_id res chain seq x y z
N MET A 1 -48.02 89.20 83.08
CA MET A 1 -48.74 89.67 81.88
C MET A 1 -47.98 89.18 80.65
N PRO A 2 -48.69 88.70 79.61
CA PRO A 2 -48.39 87.47 78.88
C PRO A 2 -47.79 87.72 77.50
N SER A 3 -47.22 86.70 76.85
CA SER A 3 -47.54 86.39 75.45
C SER A 3 -46.92 85.05 75.04
N ASP A 4 -47.84 84.13 74.80
CA ASP A 4 -47.73 82.86 74.12
C ASP A 4 -47.31 83.09 72.65
N GLN A 5 -46.41 82.26 72.12
CA GLN A 5 -46.17 82.14 70.68
C GLN A 5 -45.47 80.81 70.38
N THR A 6 -46.26 79.75 70.18
CA THR A 6 -45.85 78.64 69.31
C THR A 6 -45.90 79.07 67.84
N PRO A 7 -44.87 78.75 67.04
CA PRO A 7 -45.13 78.41 65.65
C PRO A 7 -44.47 77.09 65.21
N GLN A 8 -45.34 76.17 64.81
CA GLN A 8 -45.25 75.24 63.68
C GLN A 8 -43.91 74.57 63.34
N VAL A 9 -43.86 73.26 63.59
CA VAL A 9 -43.01 72.31 62.87
C VAL A 9 -43.60 72.06 61.47
N PRO A 10 -42.83 72.26 60.38
CA PRO A 10 -42.72 71.21 59.37
C PRO A 10 -41.34 71.17 58.69
N ALA A 11 -40.53 70.13 58.88
CA ALA A 11 -39.31 69.93 58.07
C ALA A 11 -38.73 68.51 58.04
N THR A 12 -39.21 67.57 58.86
CA THR A 12 -38.58 66.23 58.99
C THR A 12 -39.17 65.17 58.07
N ARG A 13 -40.38 65.38 57.53
CA ARG A 13 -41.06 64.40 56.67
C ARG A 13 -40.59 64.48 55.21
N ASP A 14 -40.47 65.68 54.65
CA ASP A 14 -40.06 65.90 53.25
C ASP A 14 -38.63 65.40 52.94
N ARG A 15 -37.69 65.54 53.88
CA ARG A 15 -36.32 65.06 53.70
C ARG A 15 -36.23 63.53 53.63
N ARG A 16 -37.10 62.81 54.34
CA ARG A 16 -37.12 61.34 54.33
C ARG A 16 -37.73 60.80 53.03
N GLU A 17 -38.70 61.51 52.47
CA GLU A 17 -39.32 61.16 51.19
C GLU A 17 -38.37 61.43 50.01
N ALA A 18 -37.67 62.57 50.01
CA ALA A 18 -36.66 62.88 49.00
C ALA A 18 -35.48 61.88 48.99
N VAL A 19 -35.09 61.33 50.15
CA VAL A 19 -34.05 60.30 50.23
C VAL A 19 -34.55 58.95 49.69
N ARG A 20 -35.81 58.58 49.96
CA ARG A 20 -36.41 57.35 49.42
C ARG A 20 -36.56 57.42 47.90
N GLU A 21 -36.94 58.57 47.36
CA GLU A 21 -37.05 58.78 45.91
C GLU A 21 -35.68 58.67 45.22
N LYS A 22 -34.63 59.31 45.78
CA LYS A 22 -33.26 59.18 45.25
C LYS A 22 -32.74 57.75 45.36
N ALA A 23 -33.03 57.04 46.45
CA ALA A 23 -32.66 55.63 46.59
C ALA A 23 -33.32 54.76 45.50
N GLN A 24 -34.61 54.96 45.23
CA GLN A 24 -35.33 54.24 44.16
C GLN A 24 -34.76 54.56 42.77
N GLN A 25 -34.41 55.83 42.49
CA GLN A 25 -33.78 56.21 41.22
C GLN A 25 -32.38 55.59 41.03
N VAL A 26 -31.58 55.51 42.10
CA VAL A 26 -30.26 54.87 42.05
C VAL A 26 -30.39 53.36 41.85
N HIS A 27 -31.32 52.70 42.54
CA HIS A 27 -31.58 51.27 42.35
C HIS A 27 -32.07 50.96 40.93
N ALA A 28 -32.94 51.79 40.35
CA ALA A 28 -33.40 51.63 38.97
C ALA A 28 -32.30 51.84 37.93
N LYS A 29 -31.35 52.77 38.17
CA LYS A 29 -30.18 52.96 37.31
C LYS A 29 -29.19 51.79 37.42
N GLN A 30 -28.93 51.31 38.64
CA GLN A 30 -27.99 50.21 38.89
C GLN A 30 -28.50 48.87 38.34
N SER A 31 -29.80 48.60 38.40
CA SER A 31 -30.38 47.36 37.84
C SER A 31 -30.23 47.30 36.32
N ARG A 32 -30.49 48.41 35.61
CA ARG A 32 -30.30 48.52 34.16
C ARG A 32 -28.84 48.29 33.75
N VAL A 33 -27.88 48.86 34.48
CA VAL A 33 -26.45 48.69 34.20
C VAL A 33 -25.98 47.25 34.42
N ARG A 34 -26.47 46.58 35.48
CA ARG A 34 -26.14 45.16 35.73
C ARG A 34 -26.69 44.24 34.63
N LEU A 35 -27.91 44.51 34.18
CA LEU A 35 -28.55 43.74 33.11
C LEU A 35 -27.82 43.93 31.77
N LEU A 36 -27.47 45.18 31.42
CA LEU A 36 -26.65 45.48 30.24
C LEU A 36 -25.27 44.81 30.29
N ARG A 37 -24.58 44.83 31.44
CA ARG A 37 -23.29 44.14 31.60
C ARG A 37 -23.41 42.63 31.43
N GLY A 38 -24.47 42.02 31.97
CA GLY A 38 -24.74 40.59 31.80
C GLY A 38 -24.99 40.20 30.34
N VAL A 39 -25.76 41.01 29.60
CA VAL A 39 -26.02 40.79 28.17
C VAL A 39 -24.75 40.95 27.34
N ILE A 40 -23.91 41.96 27.62
CA ILE A 40 -22.64 42.16 26.90
C ILE A 40 -21.69 40.99 27.13
N LEU A 41 -21.52 40.53 28.38
CA LEU A 41 -20.66 39.39 28.68
C LEU A 41 -21.17 38.09 28.05
N GLY A 42 -22.50 37.88 28.04
CA GLY A 42 -23.11 36.73 27.36
C GLY A 42 -22.89 36.75 25.85
N ALA A 43 -23.04 37.92 25.21
CA ALA A 43 -22.80 38.10 23.78
C ALA A 43 -21.32 37.88 23.39
N VAL A 44 -20.39 38.39 24.20
CA VAL A 44 -18.94 38.16 24.01
C VAL A 44 -18.61 36.67 24.16
N GLY A 45 -19.15 36.00 25.17
CA GLY A 45 -18.96 34.56 25.36
C GLY A 45 -19.43 33.74 24.16
N LEU A 46 -20.62 34.03 23.63
CA LEU A 46 -21.14 33.37 22.43
C LEU A 46 -20.29 33.65 21.18
N ALA A 47 -19.79 34.88 21.02
CA ALA A 47 -18.91 35.22 19.92
C ALA A 47 -17.57 34.46 19.98
N VAL A 48 -17.00 34.31 21.17
CA VAL A 48 -15.75 33.54 21.37
C VAL A 48 -15.96 32.05 21.09
N ILE A 49 -17.06 31.47 21.56
CA ILE A 49 -17.39 30.06 21.28
C ILE A 49 -17.63 29.84 19.79
N GLY A 50 -18.37 30.74 19.14
CA GLY A 50 -18.60 30.69 17.70
C GLY A 50 -17.30 30.81 16.89
N ALA A 51 -16.40 31.71 17.28
CA ALA A 51 -15.10 31.87 16.66
C ALA A 51 -14.20 30.63 16.85
N ALA A 52 -14.21 30.03 18.04
CA ALA A 52 -13.46 28.80 18.32
C ALA A 52 -14.02 27.62 17.49
N ALA A 53 -15.34 27.46 17.42
CA ALA A 53 -15.96 26.43 16.59
C ALA A 53 -15.65 26.63 15.10
N ALA A 54 -15.71 27.88 14.61
CA ALA A 54 -15.34 28.21 13.25
C ALA A 54 -13.85 27.94 12.97
N ALA A 55 -12.96 28.24 13.91
CA ALA A 55 -11.52 27.95 13.77
C ALA A 55 -11.25 26.44 13.74
N VAL A 56 -11.98 25.63 14.51
CA VAL A 56 -11.89 24.17 14.47
C VAL A 56 -12.40 23.63 13.14
N ILE A 57 -13.56 24.11 12.67
CA ILE A 57 -14.13 23.71 11.36
C ILE A 57 -13.18 24.09 10.21
N TRP A 58 -12.59 25.30 10.26
CA TRP A 58 -11.62 25.78 9.28
C TRP A 58 -10.35 24.92 9.32
N ALA A 59 -9.77 24.65 10.50
CA ALA A 59 -8.64 23.74 10.63
C ALA A 59 -8.89 22.35 10.05
N PHE A 60 -10.11 21.80 10.18
CA PHE A 60 -10.52 20.56 9.50
C PHE A 60 -10.72 20.71 7.99
N ALA A 61 -11.09 21.89 7.50
CA ALA A 61 -11.23 22.18 6.07
C ALA A 61 -9.86 22.38 5.36
N GLU A 62 -8.85 22.97 6.01
CA GLU A 62 -7.46 22.94 5.52
C GLU A 62 -6.82 21.54 5.60
N MET A 63 -7.40 20.65 6.42
CA MET A 63 -7.14 19.20 6.41
C MET A 63 -8.10 18.45 5.47
N GLY A 64 -8.63 19.11 4.43
CA GLY A 64 -9.28 18.43 3.32
C GLY A 64 -8.38 17.30 2.79
N PRO A 65 -8.95 16.23 2.18
CA PRO A 65 -8.16 15.11 1.69
C PRO A 65 -7.10 15.65 0.73
N ARG A 66 -5.84 15.73 1.18
CA ARG A 66 -4.73 15.96 0.26
C ARG A 66 -4.85 14.88 -0.79
N PRO A 67 -4.73 15.20 -2.09
CA PRO A 67 -4.75 14.18 -3.12
C PRO A 67 -3.72 13.12 -2.71
N GLN A 68 -4.22 11.91 -2.44
CA GLN A 68 -3.41 10.78 -2.03
C GLN A 68 -2.39 10.57 -3.15
N VAL A 69 -1.10 10.80 -2.87
CA VAL A 69 -0.05 10.60 -3.87
C VAL A 69 -0.07 9.12 -4.21
N GLN A 70 -0.45 8.82 -5.45
CA GLN A 70 -0.59 7.46 -5.93
C GLN A 70 0.70 7.09 -6.67
N PRO A 71 1.35 5.97 -6.36
CA PRO A 71 2.57 5.55 -7.05
C PRO A 71 2.28 5.35 -8.54
N ALA A 72 3.05 5.99 -9.43
CA ALA A 72 2.77 5.99 -10.86
C ALA A 72 2.84 4.59 -11.51
N ASN A 73 3.64 3.68 -10.93
CA ASN A 73 3.90 2.34 -11.46
C ASN A 73 3.13 1.24 -10.70
N ALA A 74 2.17 1.62 -9.85
CA ALA A 74 1.35 0.65 -9.13
C ALA A 74 0.22 0.10 -10.02
N HIS A 75 0.15 -1.23 -10.14
CA HIS A 75 -0.94 -1.95 -10.77
C HIS A 75 -1.75 -2.67 -9.69
N GLY A 76 -2.93 -2.11 -9.34
CA GLY A 76 -3.75 -2.65 -8.26
C GLY A 76 -3.03 -2.66 -6.90
N ASP A 77 -2.18 -1.66 -6.65
CA ASP A 77 -1.26 -1.54 -5.50
C ASP A 77 -0.04 -2.47 -5.49
N GLY A 78 0.13 -3.27 -6.56
CA GLY A 78 1.31 -4.09 -6.76
C GLY A 78 2.35 -3.40 -7.64
N PHE A 79 3.61 -3.75 -7.43
CA PHE A 79 4.74 -3.34 -8.26
C PHE A 79 5.31 -4.57 -8.95
N THR A 80 5.11 -4.65 -10.26
CA THR A 80 5.66 -5.72 -11.09
C THR A 80 7.16 -5.53 -11.25
N VAL A 81 7.91 -6.62 -11.13
CA VAL A 81 9.37 -6.61 -11.30
C VAL A 81 9.66 -6.50 -12.80
N SER A 82 10.05 -5.29 -13.23
CA SER A 82 10.28 -4.95 -14.65
C SER A 82 11.62 -5.42 -15.19
N SER A 83 12.62 -5.54 -14.31
CA SER A 83 13.94 -6.04 -14.65
C SER A 83 14.60 -6.59 -13.40
N ILE A 84 15.46 -7.58 -13.59
CA ILE A 84 16.31 -8.10 -12.52
C ILE A 84 17.74 -7.99 -13.01
N PRO A 85 18.58 -7.15 -12.40
CA PRO A 85 19.97 -7.04 -12.82
C PRO A 85 20.60 -8.42 -12.73
N GLU A 86 21.12 -8.89 -13.86
CA GLU A 86 21.94 -10.08 -13.91
C GLU A 86 23.19 -9.78 -13.09
N VAL A 87 23.25 -10.30 -11.86
CA VAL A 87 24.49 -10.29 -11.09
C VAL A 87 25.38 -11.26 -11.82
N THR A 88 26.22 -10.72 -12.70
CA THR A 88 27.34 -11.45 -13.30
C THR A 88 28.34 -11.67 -12.18
N GLU A 89 28.10 -12.69 -11.36
CA GLU A 89 29.17 -13.34 -10.62
C GLU A 89 30.20 -13.77 -11.69
N PRO A 90 31.48 -13.36 -11.61
CA PRO A 90 32.47 -13.86 -12.53
C PRO A 90 32.58 -15.37 -12.30
N LEU A 91 32.00 -16.14 -13.21
CA LEU A 91 32.27 -17.57 -13.35
C LEU A 91 33.78 -17.72 -13.45
N GLN A 92 34.38 -18.19 -12.36
CA GLN A 92 35.77 -18.61 -12.37
C GLN A 92 35.89 -19.72 -13.40
N THR A 93 36.67 -19.41 -14.43
CA THR A 93 37.18 -20.34 -15.43
C THR A 93 37.82 -21.55 -14.74
N GLY A 94 37.31 -22.74 -15.03
CA GLY A 94 38.00 -23.96 -14.65
C GLY A 94 37.13 -25.18 -14.86
N VAL A 95 37.12 -25.71 -16.08
CA VAL A 95 37.52 -27.10 -16.38
C VAL A 95 37.31 -27.35 -17.87
N ASP A 96 38.41 -27.72 -18.52
CA ASP A 96 38.50 -28.35 -19.83
C ASP A 96 37.46 -29.47 -20.00
N GLY A 97 36.72 -29.41 -21.10
CA GLY A 97 35.78 -30.44 -21.50
C GLY A 97 35.58 -30.40 -23.00
N SER A 98 36.57 -30.91 -23.74
CA SER A 98 36.57 -31.14 -25.18
C SER A 98 35.20 -31.53 -25.75
N THR A 99 34.68 -30.72 -26.67
CA THR A 99 33.67 -31.13 -27.63
C THR A 99 34.40 -31.76 -28.83
N PRO A 100 34.18 -33.04 -29.19
CA PRO A 100 34.70 -33.55 -30.44
C PRO A 100 33.85 -33.02 -31.61
N THR A 101 34.49 -32.29 -32.50
CA THR A 101 34.02 -32.01 -33.86
C THR A 101 33.93 -33.34 -34.60
N VAL A 102 32.72 -33.73 -35.00
CA VAL A 102 32.53 -34.81 -35.99
C VAL A 102 32.23 -34.15 -37.33
N GLU A 103 33.18 -34.33 -38.23
CA GLU A 103 33.12 -34.02 -39.65
C GLU A 103 32.33 -35.15 -40.35
N THR A 104 31.26 -34.82 -41.06
CA THR A 104 30.57 -35.76 -41.96
C THR A 104 30.40 -35.14 -43.35
N THR A 105 31.10 -35.75 -44.30
CA THR A 105 31.04 -35.63 -45.76
C THR A 105 29.61 -35.84 -46.32
N PRO A 106 29.23 -35.21 -47.43
CA PRO A 106 27.85 -35.23 -47.93
C PRO A 106 27.55 -36.44 -48.83
N GLU A 107 26.35 -37.01 -48.72
CA GLU A 107 25.82 -37.95 -49.72
C GLU A 107 24.31 -37.73 -49.96
N GLU A 108 24.05 -37.40 -51.23
CA GLU A 108 22.88 -37.43 -52.10
C GLU A 108 21.46 -37.82 -51.59
N GLU A 109 20.56 -36.84 -51.68
CA GLU A 109 19.23 -36.84 -52.32
C GLU A 109 18.29 -38.07 -52.20
N ALA A 110 17.27 -37.93 -51.33
CA ALA A 110 15.93 -38.48 -51.56
C ALA A 110 14.87 -37.73 -50.73
N THR A 111 13.84 -37.18 -51.39
CA THR A 111 12.56 -36.74 -50.80
C THR A 111 11.45 -37.05 -51.82
N PRO A 112 10.16 -37.20 -51.44
CA PRO A 112 9.57 -37.21 -50.09
C PRO A 112 8.52 -38.32 -49.86
N GLU A 113 8.27 -38.68 -48.60
CA GLU A 113 6.92 -39.08 -48.17
C GLU A 113 6.61 -38.35 -46.85
N GLU A 114 5.58 -37.52 -46.91
CA GLU A 114 5.20 -36.53 -45.91
C GLU A 114 4.40 -37.23 -44.79
N GLU A 115 5.09 -37.91 -43.88
CA GLU A 115 4.50 -38.32 -42.61
C GLU A 115 4.52 -37.11 -41.68
N ALA A 116 3.35 -36.53 -41.42
CA ALA A 116 3.18 -35.35 -40.58
C ALA A 116 3.64 -35.67 -39.15
N THR A 117 4.90 -35.40 -38.85
CA THR A 117 5.40 -35.25 -37.48
C THR A 117 4.54 -34.18 -36.81
N PRO A 118 3.91 -34.43 -35.66
CA PRO A 118 3.24 -33.36 -34.93
C PRO A 118 4.33 -32.39 -34.48
N THR A 119 4.52 -31.31 -35.23
CA THR A 119 5.20 -30.11 -34.76
C THR A 119 4.49 -29.69 -33.48
N PRO A 120 5.17 -29.63 -32.32
CA PRO A 120 4.59 -29.00 -31.14
C PRO A 120 4.18 -27.59 -31.57
N GLY A 121 2.87 -27.36 -31.70
CA GLY A 121 2.37 -26.01 -31.93
C GLY A 121 2.92 -25.12 -30.83
N ALA A 122 3.32 -23.89 -31.19
CA ALA A 122 3.75 -22.89 -30.24
C ALA A 122 2.73 -22.87 -29.10
N THR A 123 3.16 -23.33 -27.92
CA THR A 123 2.28 -23.37 -26.77
C THR A 123 2.10 -21.92 -26.36
N ASP A 124 0.87 -21.42 -26.44
CA ASP A 124 0.47 -20.16 -25.82
C ASP A 124 0.47 -20.37 -24.30
N THR A 125 1.64 -20.66 -23.73
CA THR A 125 1.84 -20.71 -22.29
C THR A 125 1.88 -19.26 -21.81
N ARG A 126 0.74 -18.77 -21.33
CA ARG A 126 0.71 -17.53 -20.56
C ARG A 126 1.70 -17.65 -19.39
N ALA A 127 2.55 -16.64 -19.21
CA ALA A 127 3.44 -16.56 -18.05
C ALA A 127 2.62 -16.69 -16.77
N VAL A 128 3.14 -17.43 -15.79
CA VAL A 128 2.47 -17.62 -14.50
C VAL A 128 2.42 -16.30 -13.73
N ASP A 129 1.25 -15.89 -13.25
CA ASP A 129 1.12 -14.73 -12.36
C ASP A 129 1.50 -15.13 -10.93
N ILE A 130 2.55 -14.52 -10.38
CA ILE A 130 2.98 -14.70 -8.99
C ILE A 130 2.86 -13.36 -8.27
N ARG A 131 1.99 -13.32 -7.26
CA ARG A 131 1.72 -12.12 -6.45
C ARG A 131 2.13 -12.37 -5.01
N VAL A 132 2.94 -11.48 -4.46
CA VAL A 132 3.48 -11.59 -3.09
C VAL A 132 3.08 -10.38 -2.27
N TYR A 133 2.17 -10.56 -1.32
CA TYR A 133 1.83 -9.56 -0.32
C TYR A 133 2.87 -9.60 0.80
N VAL A 134 3.66 -8.53 0.89
CA VAL A 134 4.88 -8.48 1.70
C VAL A 134 4.78 -7.41 2.78
N ASP A 135 5.00 -7.82 4.04
CA ASP A 135 5.30 -6.90 5.13
C ASP A 135 6.76 -7.08 5.52
N TYR A 136 7.54 -6.00 5.49
CA TYR A 136 8.98 -6.05 5.70
C TYR A 136 9.41 -6.40 7.13
N LEU A 137 8.47 -6.51 8.08
CA LEU A 137 8.71 -7.02 9.43
C LEU A 137 8.26 -8.49 9.62
N SER A 138 7.61 -9.10 8.63
CA SER A 138 7.20 -10.50 8.70
C SER A 138 8.37 -11.45 8.50
N THR A 139 8.61 -12.32 9.49
CA THR A 139 9.65 -13.36 9.41
C THR A 139 9.37 -14.36 8.29
N GLY A 140 8.10 -14.74 8.07
CA GLY A 140 7.74 -15.61 6.96
C GLY A 140 8.03 -14.97 5.61
N ALA A 141 7.88 -13.65 5.48
CA ALA A 141 8.16 -12.94 4.23
C ALA A 141 9.66 -12.94 3.93
N ARG A 142 10.47 -12.80 4.99
CA ARG A 142 11.92 -12.97 4.90
C ARG A 142 12.30 -14.41 4.52
N GLU A 143 11.71 -15.42 5.15
CA GLU A 143 11.96 -16.83 4.82
C GLU A 143 11.63 -17.13 3.36
N PHE A 144 10.42 -16.75 2.91
CA PHE A 144 10.00 -16.94 1.52
C PHE A 144 10.96 -16.28 0.54
N GLN A 145 11.33 -15.02 0.78
CA GLN A 145 12.28 -14.31 -0.08
C GLN A 145 13.65 -15.02 -0.10
N MET A 146 14.20 -15.37 1.06
CA MET A 146 15.51 -16.00 1.15
C MET A 146 15.57 -17.36 0.44
N SER A 147 14.48 -18.15 0.52
CA SER A 147 14.41 -19.47 -0.12
C SER A 147 14.11 -19.40 -1.62
N ASN A 148 13.32 -18.42 -2.07
CA ASN A 148 12.76 -18.42 -3.43
C ASN A 148 13.33 -17.35 -4.37
N ALA A 149 14.09 -16.36 -3.88
CA ALA A 149 14.55 -15.21 -4.67
C ALA A 149 15.27 -15.61 -5.97
N GLU A 150 16.21 -16.56 -5.92
CA GLU A 150 16.98 -16.99 -7.10
C GLU A 150 16.11 -17.69 -8.14
N GLN A 151 15.17 -18.52 -7.68
CA GLN A 151 14.24 -19.22 -8.57
C GLN A 151 13.23 -18.25 -9.20
N LEU A 152 12.66 -17.35 -8.41
CA LEU A 152 11.79 -16.27 -8.89
C LEU A 152 12.50 -15.41 -9.93
N LYS A 153 13.76 -15.04 -9.66
CA LYS A 153 14.60 -14.29 -10.59
C LYS A 153 14.77 -15.02 -11.91
N LYS A 154 15.07 -16.32 -11.86
CA LYS A 154 15.19 -17.16 -13.05
C LYS A 154 13.89 -17.21 -13.84
N TRP A 155 12.74 -17.42 -13.18
CA TRP A 155 11.45 -17.50 -13.88
C TRP A 155 11.04 -16.19 -14.52
N VAL A 156 11.28 -15.06 -13.86
CA VAL A 156 11.05 -13.73 -14.44
C VAL A 156 11.99 -13.49 -15.64
N GLY A 157 13.28 -13.79 -15.50
CA GLY A 157 14.25 -13.62 -16.59
C GLY A 157 14.04 -14.55 -17.79
N GLN A 158 13.25 -15.62 -17.64
CA GLN A 158 12.86 -16.55 -18.70
C GLN A 158 11.47 -16.26 -19.28
N ASP A 159 10.82 -15.16 -18.87
CA ASP A 159 9.43 -14.85 -19.18
C ASP A 159 8.43 -15.97 -18.79
N ALA A 160 8.84 -16.87 -17.88
CA ALA A 160 8.03 -17.99 -17.41
C ALA A 160 7.02 -17.56 -16.33
N ALA A 161 7.32 -16.47 -15.60
CA ALA A 161 6.45 -15.91 -14.59
C ALA A 161 6.49 -14.37 -14.60
N THR A 162 5.35 -13.75 -14.32
CA THR A 162 5.25 -12.35 -13.92
C THR A 162 5.26 -12.30 -12.39
N LEU A 163 6.19 -11.54 -11.80
CA LEU A 163 6.29 -11.39 -10.35
C LEU A 163 5.89 -9.97 -9.94
N THR A 164 4.91 -9.87 -9.05
CA THR A 164 4.43 -8.60 -8.51
C THR A 164 4.44 -8.64 -6.98
N TYR A 165 5.13 -7.68 -6.36
CA TYR A 165 5.08 -7.49 -4.91
C TYR A 165 4.05 -6.44 -4.54
N TYR A 166 3.29 -6.71 -3.48
CA TYR A 166 2.29 -5.82 -2.90
C TYR A 166 2.75 -5.45 -1.48
N PRO A 167 3.48 -4.33 -1.30
CA PRO A 167 3.90 -3.88 0.01
C PRO A 167 2.69 -3.55 0.90
N VAL A 168 2.60 -4.22 2.05
CA VAL A 168 1.54 -4.04 3.05
C VAL A 168 2.15 -3.84 4.44
N ALA A 169 1.34 -3.33 5.37
CA ALA A 169 1.80 -2.88 6.68
C ALA A 169 1.01 -3.52 7.85
N MET A 170 0.80 -4.84 7.78
CA MET A 170 0.05 -5.61 8.80
C MET A 170 0.71 -5.59 10.19
N LEU A 171 2.04 -5.47 10.26
CA LEU A 171 2.81 -5.48 11.51
C LEU A 171 3.18 -4.06 11.99
N THR A 172 2.46 -3.03 11.54
CA THR A 172 2.71 -1.63 11.94
C THR A 172 2.84 -1.42 13.45
N SER A 173 2.06 -2.14 14.26
CA SER A 173 2.08 -2.02 15.73
C SER A 173 3.22 -2.77 16.42
N LYS A 174 4.03 -3.54 15.68
CA LYS A 174 5.07 -4.45 16.21
C LYS A 174 6.49 -3.86 16.16
N SER A 175 6.59 -2.54 16.25
CA SER A 175 7.86 -1.82 16.08
C SER A 175 8.03 -0.65 17.06
N ASN A 176 7.82 -0.86 18.37
CA ASN A 176 7.98 0.16 19.43
C ASN A 176 7.34 1.54 19.16
N GLY A 177 6.29 1.59 18.35
CA GLY A 177 5.62 2.83 17.95
C GLY A 177 6.24 3.59 16.78
N THR A 178 7.36 3.13 16.21
CA THR A 178 8.00 3.73 15.02
C THR A 178 7.26 3.41 13.72
N LYS A 179 6.37 2.40 13.73
CA LYS A 179 5.53 2.01 12.59
C LYS A 179 6.36 1.53 11.40
N TYR A 180 7.43 0.77 11.67
CA TYR A 180 8.40 0.31 10.67
C TYR A 180 7.74 -0.32 9.44
N SER A 181 6.81 -1.26 9.58
CA SER A 181 6.13 -1.89 8.43
C SER A 181 5.47 -0.88 7.48
N LEU A 182 4.84 0.17 8.03
CA LEU A 182 4.20 1.21 7.23
C LEU A 182 5.22 2.08 6.49
N ARG A 183 6.30 2.46 7.18
CA ARG A 183 7.40 3.23 6.59
C ARG A 183 8.11 2.44 5.48
N ALA A 184 8.40 1.17 5.74
CA ALA A 184 9.00 0.26 4.79
C ALA A 184 8.12 0.04 3.54
N ALA A 185 6.81 -0.15 3.70
CA ALA A 185 5.88 -0.26 2.57
C ALA A 185 5.81 1.03 1.74
N GLY A 186 5.81 2.20 2.39
CA GLY A 186 5.92 3.50 1.71
C GLY A 186 7.25 3.66 0.96
N ALA A 187 8.35 3.24 1.57
CA ALA A 187 9.68 3.29 0.94
C ALA A 187 9.79 2.37 -0.28
N ALA A 188 9.21 1.17 -0.21
CA ALA A 188 9.09 0.27 -1.34
C ALA A 188 8.36 0.94 -2.52
N ALA A 189 7.29 1.67 -2.25
CA ALA A 189 6.60 2.47 -3.27
C ALA A 189 7.45 3.62 -3.83
N CYS A 190 8.26 4.29 -3.00
CA CYS A 190 9.23 5.29 -3.47
C CYS A 190 10.22 4.69 -4.47
N VAL A 191 10.82 3.54 -4.13
CA VAL A 191 11.77 2.87 -5.02
C VAL A 191 11.08 2.40 -6.29
N ALA A 192 9.93 1.74 -6.19
CA ALA A 192 9.20 1.27 -7.38
C ALA A 192 8.74 2.42 -8.30
N THR A 193 8.43 3.60 -7.75
CA THR A 193 8.01 4.77 -8.52
C THR A 193 9.18 5.43 -9.25
N TYR A 194 10.29 5.65 -8.55
CA TYR A 194 11.40 6.49 -9.04
C TYR A 194 12.63 5.69 -9.51
N SER A 195 12.68 4.40 -9.24
CA SER A 195 13.76 3.48 -9.63
C SER A 195 13.21 2.04 -9.77
N PRO A 196 12.23 1.80 -10.67
CA PRO A 196 11.54 0.51 -10.79
C PRO A 196 12.48 -0.67 -11.03
N ASP A 197 13.54 -0.49 -11.80
CA ASP A 197 14.55 -1.54 -12.08
C ASP A 197 15.39 -1.94 -10.85
N THR A 198 15.39 -1.10 -9.80
CA THR A 198 16.04 -1.38 -8.52
C THR A 198 15.12 -2.11 -7.54
N PHE A 199 13.81 -2.12 -7.81
CA PHE A 199 12.81 -2.52 -6.83
C PHE A 199 13.01 -3.93 -6.27
N PHE A 200 13.31 -4.92 -7.13
CA PHE A 200 13.57 -6.28 -6.69
C PHE A 200 14.78 -6.38 -5.75
N THR A 201 15.89 -5.74 -6.11
CA THR A 201 17.11 -5.72 -5.29
C THR A 201 16.86 -5.02 -3.95
N PHE A 202 16.13 -3.91 -3.95
CA PHE A 202 15.75 -3.21 -2.71
C PHE A 202 14.85 -4.08 -1.83
N ASN A 203 13.83 -4.73 -2.40
CA ASN A 203 12.93 -5.63 -1.69
C ASN A 203 13.69 -6.79 -1.02
N ASP A 204 14.58 -7.44 -1.76
CA ASP A 204 15.43 -8.51 -1.27
C ASP A 204 16.33 -8.03 -0.11
N GLN A 205 16.97 -6.86 -0.25
CA GLN A 205 17.83 -6.29 0.79
C GLN A 205 17.06 -5.91 2.05
N MET A 206 15.86 -5.33 1.92
CA MET A 206 15.00 -5.01 3.06
C MET A 206 14.65 -6.25 3.89
N LEU A 207 14.35 -7.37 3.21
CA LEU A 207 14.01 -8.63 3.87
C LEU A 207 15.24 -9.35 4.44
N ARG A 208 16.40 -9.27 3.78
CA ARG A 208 17.67 -9.82 4.32
C ARG A 208 18.14 -9.08 5.56
N LYS A 209 17.97 -7.75 5.58
CA LYS A 209 18.31 -6.87 6.70
C LYS A 209 17.13 -6.57 7.62
N GLN A 210 16.12 -7.45 7.60
CA GLN A 210 14.92 -7.29 8.40
C GLN A 210 15.28 -7.10 9.89
N PRO A 211 14.76 -6.05 10.54
CA PRO A 211 14.97 -5.84 11.97
C PRO A 211 14.18 -6.86 12.79
N GLU A 212 14.57 -7.03 14.05
CA GLU A 212 13.83 -7.89 14.97
C GLU A 212 12.41 -7.32 15.25
N ILE A 213 11.44 -8.21 15.41
CA ILE A 213 10.09 -7.85 15.86
C ILE A 213 10.19 -7.18 17.24
N ASP A 214 9.35 -6.17 17.48
CA ASP A 214 9.33 -5.36 18.71
C ASP A 214 10.62 -4.55 18.94
N SER A 215 11.48 -4.41 17.93
CA SER A 215 12.53 -3.37 17.88
C SER A 215 12.01 -2.07 17.24
N ASP A 216 12.82 -1.02 17.25
CA ASP A 216 12.47 0.24 16.58
C ASP A 216 12.45 0.11 15.05
N GLY A 217 13.05 -0.95 14.49
CA GLY A 217 13.27 -1.10 13.06
C GLY A 217 14.31 -0.12 12.50
N MET A 218 14.54 -0.17 11.18
CA MET A 218 15.43 0.78 10.52
C MET A 218 14.81 2.18 10.46
N SER A 219 15.61 3.23 10.60
CA SER A 219 15.20 4.62 10.37
C SER A 219 14.91 4.88 8.89
N ASP A 220 14.27 6.01 8.58
CA ASP A 220 14.00 6.36 7.17
C ASP A 220 15.30 6.66 6.42
N GLU A 221 16.31 7.20 7.09
CA GLU A 221 17.65 7.42 6.54
C GLU A 221 18.36 6.09 6.22
N GLU A 222 18.29 5.10 7.13
CA GLU A 222 18.85 3.76 6.89
C GLU A 222 18.17 3.05 5.72
N ILE A 223 16.83 3.17 5.61
CA ILE A 223 16.08 2.63 4.49
C ILE A 223 16.49 3.33 3.17
N ALA A 224 16.66 4.65 3.19
CA ALA A 224 17.11 5.41 2.03
C ALA A 224 18.55 5.05 1.63
N GLU A 225 19.45 4.83 2.59
CA GLU A 225 20.81 4.32 2.34
C GLU A 225 20.78 2.93 1.70
N LEU A 226 19.86 2.05 2.13
CA LEU A 226 19.71 0.74 1.53
C LEU A 226 19.22 0.82 0.08
N ALA A 227 18.30 1.74 -0.24
CA ALA A 227 17.88 1.99 -1.61
C ALA A 227 19.02 2.50 -2.49
N GLN A 228 19.89 3.35 -1.95
CA GLN A 228 21.10 3.80 -2.65
C GLN A 228 22.09 2.66 -2.89
N ALA A 229 22.33 1.83 -1.86
CA ALA A 229 23.20 0.65 -1.96
C ALA A 229 22.65 -0.40 -2.94
N ALA A 230 21.33 -0.51 -3.08
CA ALA A 230 20.67 -1.36 -4.07
C ALA A 230 20.83 -0.86 -5.52
N GLY A 231 21.33 0.37 -5.73
CA GLY A 231 21.60 0.93 -7.04
C GLY A 231 20.49 1.82 -7.60
N ALA A 232 19.71 2.50 -6.74
CA ALA A 232 18.65 3.42 -7.18
C ALA A 232 19.18 4.44 -8.20
N SER A 233 18.53 4.52 -9.36
CA SER A 233 18.95 5.40 -10.48
C SER A 233 18.71 6.89 -10.19
N ALA A 234 17.76 7.21 -9.31
CA ALA A 234 17.46 8.56 -8.84
C ALA A 234 17.64 8.69 -7.32
N PRO A 235 18.86 8.47 -6.77
CA PRO A 235 19.07 8.21 -5.35
C PRO A 235 18.67 9.36 -4.43
N LYS A 236 18.73 10.61 -4.91
CA LYS A 236 18.28 11.79 -4.15
C LYS A 236 16.76 11.91 -4.12
N VAL A 237 16.09 11.63 -5.23
CA VAL A 237 14.61 11.67 -5.32
C VAL A 237 14.01 10.55 -4.47
N VAL A 238 14.57 9.34 -4.59
CA VAL A 238 14.19 8.19 -3.76
C VAL A 238 14.39 8.49 -2.28
N ARG A 239 15.57 9.01 -1.89
CA ARG A 239 15.83 9.38 -0.49
C ARG A 239 14.80 10.38 0.04
N ASN A 240 14.58 11.48 -0.67
CA ASN A 240 13.63 12.50 -0.22
C ASN A 240 12.21 11.92 -0.09
N CYS A 241 11.78 11.07 -1.03
CA CYS A 241 10.48 10.41 -0.93
C CYS A 241 10.34 9.53 0.33
N ILE A 242 11.40 8.79 0.66
CA ILE A 242 11.44 7.91 1.84
C ILE A 242 11.41 8.74 3.12
N GLU A 243 12.33 9.71 3.26
CA GLU A 243 12.46 10.55 4.46
C GLU A 243 11.23 11.45 4.70
N GLU A 244 10.53 11.87 3.64
CA GLU A 244 9.27 12.62 3.76
C GLU A 244 8.04 11.73 4.00
N GLY A 245 8.19 10.40 3.86
CA GLY A 245 7.08 9.47 3.98
C GLY A 245 5.99 9.71 2.92
N SER A 246 6.36 10.05 1.69
CA SER A 246 5.41 10.53 0.67
C SER A 246 4.29 9.53 0.36
N PHE A 247 4.53 8.24 0.55
CA PHE A 247 3.57 7.15 0.26
C PHE A 247 2.98 6.45 1.51
N LEU A 248 3.16 6.98 2.73
CA LEU A 248 2.62 6.34 3.93
C LEU A 248 1.09 6.19 3.90
N SER A 249 0.39 7.20 3.39
CA SER A 249 -1.07 7.18 3.31
C SER A 249 -1.57 6.21 2.23
N TRP A 250 -0.85 6.09 1.11
CA TRP A 250 -1.08 5.06 0.11
C TRP A 250 -0.85 3.66 0.69
N ALA A 251 0.28 3.42 1.37
CA ALA A 251 0.62 2.11 1.92
C ALA A 251 -0.42 1.60 2.94
N ARG A 252 -0.93 2.51 3.78
CA ARG A 252 -2.06 2.21 4.67
C ARG A 252 -3.30 1.81 3.88
N ALA A 253 -3.70 2.62 2.89
CA ALA A 253 -4.90 2.36 2.12
C ALA A 253 -4.81 1.09 1.26
N ALA A 254 -3.61 0.77 0.73
CA ALA A 254 -3.33 -0.47 0.02
C ALA A 254 -3.47 -1.68 0.95
N THR A 255 -2.95 -1.57 2.18
CA THR A 255 -3.14 -2.61 3.22
C THR A 255 -4.63 -2.80 3.54
N ASP A 256 -5.36 -1.70 3.75
CA ASP A 256 -6.80 -1.75 4.06
C ASP A 256 -7.60 -2.43 2.93
N ARG A 257 -7.27 -2.14 1.66
CA ARG A 257 -7.91 -2.81 0.51
C ARG A 257 -7.59 -4.30 0.45
N ALA A 258 -6.33 -4.69 0.66
CA ALA A 258 -5.92 -6.09 0.64
C ALA A 258 -6.62 -6.91 1.74
N LEU A 259 -6.85 -6.30 2.92
CA LEU A 259 -7.59 -6.90 4.02
C LEU A 259 -9.09 -7.08 3.74
N GLU A 260 -9.67 -6.27 2.84
CA GLU A 260 -11.06 -6.39 2.42
C GLU A 260 -11.23 -7.48 1.35
N SER A 261 -10.46 -7.38 0.27
CA SER A 261 -10.44 -8.36 -0.82
C SER A 261 -9.23 -8.15 -1.72
N ILE A 262 -8.68 -9.25 -2.23
CA ILE A 262 -7.62 -9.25 -3.23
C ILE A 262 -8.28 -9.40 -4.63
N PRO A 263 -7.98 -8.51 -5.60
CA PRO A 263 -8.46 -8.66 -6.97
C PRO A 263 -8.03 -9.99 -7.60
N ASP A 264 -8.83 -10.50 -8.54
CA ASP A 264 -8.48 -11.69 -9.35
C ASP A 264 -8.07 -12.91 -8.52
N SER A 265 -8.77 -13.16 -7.41
CA SER A 265 -8.41 -14.23 -6.45
C SER A 265 -9.63 -14.96 -5.86
N ASP A 266 -10.74 -15.02 -6.58
CA ASP A 266 -11.97 -15.71 -6.16
C ASP A 266 -12.47 -15.32 -4.74
N GLY A 267 -12.27 -14.06 -4.37
CA GLY A 267 -12.72 -13.49 -3.09
C GLY A 267 -11.77 -13.75 -1.90
N VAL A 268 -10.51 -14.13 -2.16
CA VAL A 268 -9.48 -14.19 -1.11
C VAL A 268 -9.23 -12.78 -0.55
N ALA A 269 -9.02 -12.69 0.75
CA ALA A 269 -8.58 -11.49 1.44
C ALA A 269 -7.25 -11.76 2.16
N LEU A 270 -6.47 -10.71 2.39
CA LEU A 270 -5.20 -10.81 3.09
C LEU A 270 -5.42 -11.19 4.57
N THR A 271 -4.92 -12.36 4.97
CA THR A 271 -5.05 -12.86 6.35
C THR A 271 -3.73 -12.94 7.10
N GLY A 272 -2.60 -12.73 6.41
CA GLY A 272 -1.26 -12.80 6.99
C GLY A 272 -0.20 -12.48 5.95
N THR A 273 1.04 -12.35 6.40
CA THR A 273 2.19 -12.06 5.54
C THR A 273 3.32 -13.08 5.76
N PRO A 274 3.96 -13.56 4.68
CA PRO A 274 3.63 -13.28 3.30
C PRO A 274 2.33 -14.00 2.94
N MET A 275 1.56 -13.42 2.03
CA MET A 275 0.54 -14.17 1.29
C MET A 275 1.02 -14.23 -0.15
N VAL A 276 1.19 -15.46 -0.65
CA VAL A 276 1.65 -15.72 -2.00
C VAL A 276 0.50 -16.30 -2.80
N LEU A 277 0.17 -15.69 -3.93
CA LEU A 277 -0.82 -16.20 -4.88
C LEU A 277 -0.13 -16.58 -6.17
N VAL A 278 -0.51 -17.72 -6.72
CA VAL A 278 -0.12 -18.16 -8.07
C VAL A 278 -1.38 -18.29 -8.90
N ASN A 279 -1.50 -17.52 -9.99
CA ASN A 279 -2.72 -17.40 -10.81
C ASN A 279 -4.00 -17.23 -9.95
N GLY A 280 -3.92 -16.39 -8.91
CA GLY A 280 -5.03 -16.16 -7.98
C GLY A 280 -5.26 -17.23 -6.91
N THR A 281 -4.52 -18.34 -6.93
CA THR A 281 -4.63 -19.41 -5.93
C THR A 281 -3.62 -19.21 -4.79
N PRO A 282 -4.05 -19.16 -3.52
CA PRO A 282 -3.13 -19.00 -2.39
C PRO A 282 -2.21 -20.21 -2.21
N TYR A 283 -0.92 -19.97 -2.02
CA TYR A 283 0.04 -20.96 -1.54
C TYR A 283 -0.06 -21.08 -0.01
N VAL A 284 -0.23 -22.32 0.47
CA VAL A 284 -0.40 -22.64 1.90
C VAL A 284 0.70 -23.58 2.44
N GLY A 285 1.73 -23.85 1.64
CA GLY A 285 2.85 -24.71 1.99
C GLY A 285 3.93 -24.01 2.82
N ALA A 286 5.09 -24.66 2.97
CA ALA A 286 6.20 -24.11 3.72
C ALA A 286 6.86 -22.93 2.97
N MET A 287 7.15 -21.84 3.69
CA MET A 287 7.79 -20.65 3.11
C MET A 287 9.28 -20.88 2.83
N ASP A 288 9.89 -21.82 3.54
CA ASP A 288 11.31 -22.15 3.46
C ASP A 288 11.62 -23.33 2.53
N ASP A 289 10.62 -23.98 1.92
CA ASP A 289 10.77 -25.07 0.96
C ASP A 289 10.56 -24.60 -0.50
N PRO A 290 11.63 -24.24 -1.24
CA PRO A 290 11.50 -23.81 -2.63
C PRO A 290 11.12 -24.94 -3.59
N THR A 291 11.29 -26.21 -3.20
CA THR A 291 10.88 -27.34 -4.04
C THR A 291 9.36 -27.52 -3.98
N GLU A 292 8.79 -27.44 -2.78
CA GLU A 292 7.33 -27.46 -2.58
C GLU A 292 6.68 -26.29 -3.31
N PHE A 293 7.22 -25.07 -3.17
CA PHE A 293 6.69 -23.89 -3.88
C PHE A 293 6.72 -24.07 -5.40
N ALA A 294 7.83 -24.58 -5.96
CA ALA A 294 7.92 -24.85 -7.39
C ALA A 294 6.91 -25.91 -7.87
N GLN A 295 6.68 -26.95 -7.09
CA GLN A 295 5.66 -27.96 -7.41
C GLN A 295 4.25 -27.36 -7.39
N PHE A 296 3.96 -26.48 -6.44
CA PHE A 296 2.70 -25.75 -6.40
C PHE A 296 2.52 -24.87 -7.65
N VAL A 297 3.55 -24.10 -8.03
CA VAL A 297 3.54 -23.28 -9.24
C VAL A 297 3.23 -24.11 -10.49
N LEU A 298 3.92 -25.25 -10.65
CA LEU A 298 3.69 -26.16 -11.78
C LEU A 298 2.28 -26.75 -11.80
N THR A 299 1.76 -27.12 -10.64
CA THR A 299 0.40 -27.68 -10.49
C THR A 299 -0.64 -26.66 -10.91
N VAL A 300 -0.56 -25.43 -10.38
CA VAL A 300 -1.50 -24.35 -10.69
C VAL A 300 -1.41 -23.91 -12.16
N ALA A 301 -0.19 -23.83 -12.71
CA ALA A 301 0.00 -23.53 -14.13
C ALA A 301 -0.62 -24.60 -15.05
N SER A 302 -0.50 -25.87 -14.67
CA SER A 302 -1.09 -26.99 -15.41
C SER A 302 -2.62 -26.97 -15.34
N ASP A 303 -3.20 -26.74 -14.16
CA ASP A 303 -4.66 -26.64 -13.99
C ASP A 303 -5.26 -25.50 -14.83
N ALA A 304 -4.57 -24.36 -14.89
CA ALA A 304 -4.98 -23.24 -15.74
C ALA A 304 -5.01 -23.63 -17.22
N TYR A 305 -4.02 -24.40 -17.69
CA TYR A 305 -3.97 -24.89 -19.07
C TYR A 305 -5.14 -25.83 -19.40
N TYR A 306 -5.45 -26.79 -18.52
CA TYR A 306 -6.53 -27.76 -18.74
C TYR A 306 -7.94 -27.18 -18.53
N ARG A 307 -8.08 -26.04 -17.84
CA ARG A 307 -9.36 -25.34 -17.65
C ARG A 307 -9.81 -24.51 -18.86
N THR A 308 -8.95 -24.24 -19.84
CA THR A 308 -9.35 -23.64 -21.13
C THR A 308 -9.87 -24.72 -22.09
N PRO A 309 -11.18 -24.83 -22.38
CA PRO A 309 -11.66 -25.80 -23.35
C PRO A 309 -11.55 -25.21 -24.77
N SER A 310 -10.95 -25.95 -25.71
CA SER A 310 -11.47 -26.03 -27.08
C SER A 310 -10.85 -27.19 -27.88
N PRO A 311 -11.43 -28.40 -27.87
CA PRO A 311 -11.49 -29.15 -29.11
C PRO A 311 -12.59 -28.50 -29.97
N THR A 312 -12.19 -27.73 -30.97
CA THR A 312 -13.08 -27.40 -32.10
C THR A 312 -13.68 -28.71 -32.60
N PRO A 313 -15.02 -28.87 -32.64
CA PRO A 313 -15.60 -30.08 -33.20
C PRO A 313 -15.12 -30.20 -34.66
N SER A 314 -14.44 -31.31 -34.96
CA SER A 314 -14.10 -31.67 -36.33
C SER A 314 -15.40 -31.67 -37.15
N PRO A 315 -15.45 -31.01 -38.32
CA PRO A 315 -16.66 -31.02 -39.14
C PRO A 315 -16.98 -32.47 -39.47
N SER A 316 -18.14 -32.96 -39.01
CA SER A 316 -18.66 -34.25 -39.45
C SER A 316 -18.78 -34.23 -40.96
N ASP A 317 -18.05 -35.12 -41.63
CA ASP A 317 -18.24 -35.44 -43.03
C ASP A 317 -19.74 -35.69 -43.27
N SER A 318 -20.39 -34.73 -43.91
CA SER A 318 -21.76 -34.90 -44.39
C SER A 318 -21.70 -35.92 -45.52
N GLY A 319 -22.21 -37.12 -45.22
CA GLY A 319 -22.24 -38.25 -46.13
C GLY A 319 -22.76 -37.86 -47.52
N THR A 320 -22.03 -38.33 -48.53
CA THR A 320 -22.39 -38.24 -49.94
C THR A 320 -23.79 -38.85 -50.17
N PRO A 321 -24.73 -38.16 -50.82
CA PRO A 321 -26.00 -38.77 -51.19
C PRO A 321 -25.79 -39.81 -52.28
N THR A 322 -26.25 -41.04 -52.03
CA THR A 322 -26.30 -42.15 -52.99
C THR A 322 -27.23 -41.79 -54.17
N PRO A 323 -26.79 -41.93 -55.43
CA PRO A 323 -27.69 -41.80 -56.58
C PRO A 323 -28.62 -43.03 -56.65
N THR A 324 -29.93 -42.78 -56.73
CA THR A 324 -30.96 -43.82 -56.93
C THR A 324 -31.13 -44.09 -58.44
N PRO A 325 -31.34 -45.36 -58.87
CA PRO A 325 -31.37 -45.78 -60.27
C PRO A 325 -32.54 -45.24 -61.11
#